data_AF-A9KCH9-F1
#
_entry.id   AF-A9KCH9-F1
#
_cell.length_a   1.000
_cell.length_b   1.000
_cell.length_c   1.000
_cell.angle_alpha   90.00
_cell.angle_beta   90.00
_cell.angle_gamma   90.00
#
_symmetry.space_group_name_H-M   'P 1'
#
loop_
_entity.id
_entity.type
_entity.pdbx_description
1 polymer ?
#
loop_
_entity_poly.entity_id
_entity_poly.type
_entity_poly.pdbx_seq_one_letter_code
_entity_poly.pdbx_strand_id
1 'polypeptide(L)'
;MMALKNRIRLSVALGFFITGSALASDVHTWHQIKTTNGSWNGRLVITSSNEQAYFTDQNGSNKGEIYDFVLTKGISPFVYGFGFENADFNVSYVLTLYQVAGGKKHAVRFSSKACQFDVSAKGPANPDIRVESYNGASCSYAIVHGMGENFKID
;
A
#
# COMPACT_ATOMS: atom_id res chain seq x y z
N MET A 1 22.29 -68.37 -3.39
CA MET A 1 21.00 -68.22 -4.10
C MET A 1 20.10 -67.31 -3.28
N MET A 2 19.64 -66.20 -3.90
CA MET A 2 18.42 -65.38 -3.65
C MET A 2 17.91 -65.19 -2.21
N ALA A 3 17.96 -63.95 -1.65
CA ALA A 3 16.92 -62.89 -1.69
C ALA A 3 15.65 -63.26 -0.88
N LEU A 4 15.20 -62.47 0.11
CA LEU A 4 14.41 -61.25 -0.14
C LEU A 4 14.29 -60.34 1.10
N LYS A 5 14.19 -59.04 0.81
CA LYS A 5 13.99 -57.87 1.68
C LYS A 5 12.67 -57.88 2.45
N ASN A 6 12.66 -57.31 3.66
CA ASN A 6 11.57 -56.44 4.12
C ASN A 6 12.05 -55.47 5.21
N ARG A 7 12.20 -54.19 4.86
CA ARG A 7 12.38 -53.09 5.82
C ARG A 7 11.19 -52.16 5.66
N ILE A 8 10.25 -52.24 6.59
CA ILE A 8 9.14 -51.30 6.73
C ILE A 8 9.74 -50.00 7.28
N ARG A 9 9.69 -48.93 6.49
CA ARG A 9 10.01 -47.58 6.97
C ARG A 9 8.72 -46.97 7.50
N LEU A 10 8.64 -46.78 8.82
CA LEU A 10 7.59 -46.00 9.46
C LEU A 10 7.99 -44.51 9.35
N SER A 11 7.35 -43.78 8.45
CA SER A 11 7.47 -42.32 8.39
C SER A 11 6.38 -41.72 9.28
N VAL A 12 6.76 -41.24 10.47
CA VAL A 12 5.88 -40.40 11.30
C VAL A 12 5.90 -39.00 10.69
N ALA A 13 4.86 -38.66 9.93
CA ALA A 13 4.63 -37.28 9.50
C ALA A 13 4.16 -36.48 10.72
N LEU A 14 5.07 -35.71 11.30
CA LEU A 14 4.77 -34.74 12.36
C LEU A 14 3.99 -33.58 11.71
N GLY A 15 2.67 -33.62 11.80
CA GLY A 15 1.80 -32.55 11.31
C GLY A 15 2.02 -31.28 12.13
N PHE A 16 2.65 -30.28 11.53
CA PHE A 16 2.63 -28.92 12.05
C PHE A 16 1.20 -28.38 11.89
N PHE A 17 0.42 -28.42 12.97
CA PHE A 17 -0.78 -27.58 13.06
C PHE A 17 -0.31 -26.16 13.35
N ILE A 18 -0.15 -25.37 12.30
CA ILE A 18 -0.15 -23.91 12.45
C ILE A 18 -1.60 -23.55 12.74
N THR A 19 -1.92 -23.35 14.01
CA THR A 19 -3.13 -22.64 14.42
C THR A 19 -2.98 -21.21 13.92
N GLY A 20 -3.58 -20.92 12.75
CA GLY A 20 -3.73 -19.56 12.25
C GLY A 20 -4.68 -18.81 13.19
N SER A 21 -4.12 -17.93 14.00
CA SER A 21 -4.90 -17.00 14.81
C SER A 21 -5.70 -16.09 13.88
N ALA A 22 -7.02 -16.12 14.05
CA ALA A 22 -7.95 -15.24 13.38
C ALA A 22 -7.64 -13.76 13.68
N LEU A 23 -7.46 -12.98 12.63
CA LEU A 23 -8.23 -11.79 12.24
C LEU A 23 -7.54 -11.25 10.98
N ALA A 24 -7.75 -11.92 9.84
CA ALA A 24 -7.40 -11.31 8.57
C ALA A 24 -8.41 -10.18 8.32
N SER A 25 -7.96 -8.95 8.52
CA SER A 25 -8.62 -7.78 7.98
C SER A 25 -8.68 -7.97 6.46
N ASP A 26 -9.87 -7.95 5.85
CA ASP A 26 -10.06 -8.16 4.41
C ASP A 26 -9.46 -6.98 3.63
N VAL A 27 -8.16 -7.07 3.35
CA VAL A 27 -7.42 -6.10 2.55
C VAL A 27 -7.68 -6.45 1.09
N HIS A 28 -8.36 -5.55 0.38
CA HIS A 28 -8.76 -5.76 -1.02
C HIS A 28 -7.65 -5.43 -1.99
N THR A 29 -6.88 -4.38 -1.72
CA THR A 29 -5.81 -3.93 -2.61
C THR A 29 -4.52 -3.61 -1.87
N TRP A 30 -3.39 -3.81 -2.57
CA TRP A 30 -2.05 -3.54 -2.09
C TRP A 30 -1.33 -2.59 -3.05
N HIS A 31 -0.63 -1.62 -2.48
CA HIS A 31 -0.07 -0.50 -3.20
C HIS A 31 1.39 -0.27 -2.82
N GLN A 32 2.19 0.21 -3.77
CA GLN A 32 3.56 0.65 -3.53
C GLN A 32 3.72 2.11 -3.94
N ILE A 33 4.35 2.91 -3.07
CA ILE A 33 4.73 4.29 -3.38
C ILE A 33 6.25 4.36 -3.48
N LYS A 34 6.75 4.76 -4.65
CA LYS A 34 8.18 4.82 -4.96
C LYS A 34 8.63 6.25 -5.21
N THR A 35 9.83 6.57 -4.73
CA THR A 35 10.57 7.76 -5.14
C THR A 35 11.99 7.39 -5.54
N THR A 36 12.55 8.14 -6.50
CA THR A 36 13.96 8.03 -6.89
C THR A 36 14.81 9.17 -6.32
N ASN A 37 14.17 10.24 -5.81
CA ASN A 37 14.85 11.42 -5.27
C ASN A 37 14.07 12.12 -4.14
N GLY A 38 14.80 12.77 -3.23
CA GLY A 38 14.25 13.60 -2.17
C GLY A 38 13.71 12.80 -0.98
N SER A 39 13.25 13.56 0.01
CA SER A 39 12.54 13.07 1.18
C SER A 39 11.16 13.69 1.20
N TRP A 40 10.15 12.87 1.45
CA TRP A 40 8.75 13.22 1.32
C TRP A 40 7.99 12.83 2.57
N ASN A 41 7.09 13.71 3.01
CA ASN A 41 6.05 13.34 3.96
C ASN A 41 4.81 12.98 3.15
N GLY A 42 4.25 11.82 3.43
CA GLY A 42 3.04 11.32 2.79
C GLY A 42 1.90 11.16 3.78
N ARG A 43 0.68 11.33 3.29
CA ARG A 43 -0.55 11.10 4.02
C ARG A 43 -1.58 10.45 3.10
N LEU A 44 -2.18 9.38 3.59
CA LEU A 44 -3.38 8.77 3.04
C LEU A 44 -4.58 9.21 3.89
N VAL A 45 -5.70 9.57 3.26
CA VAL A 45 -6.96 9.94 3.93
C VAL A 45 -8.14 9.34 3.19
N ILE A 46 -8.95 8.53 3.86
CA ILE A 46 -10.22 8.04 3.30
C ILE A 46 -11.22 9.19 3.26
N THR A 47 -11.90 9.34 2.13
CA THR A 47 -12.87 10.42 1.89
C THR A 47 -14.30 9.92 1.70
N SER A 48 -14.49 8.63 1.42
CA SER A 48 -15.81 8.00 1.38
C SER A 48 -16.35 7.79 2.80
N SER A 49 -17.61 8.17 3.04
CA SER A 49 -18.29 8.00 4.34
C SER A 49 -19.16 6.75 4.44
N ASN A 50 -19.42 6.07 3.32
CA ASN A 50 -20.48 5.06 3.22
C ASN A 50 -19.97 3.63 3.38
N GLU A 51 -18.65 3.44 3.41
CA GLU A 51 -18.00 2.15 3.60
C GLU A 51 -16.99 2.24 4.74
N GLN A 52 -16.95 1.23 5.61
CA GLN A 52 -15.96 1.11 6.69
C GLN A 52 -14.62 0.70 6.11
N ALA A 53 -13.95 1.64 5.47
CA ALA A 53 -12.65 1.44 4.86
C ALA A 53 -11.51 1.76 5.84
N TYR A 54 -10.35 1.17 5.63
CA TYR A 54 -9.17 1.35 6.46
C TYR A 54 -7.87 1.10 5.68
N PHE A 55 -6.78 1.70 6.13
CA PHE A 55 -5.44 1.39 5.65
C PHE A 55 -4.76 0.37 6.55
N THR A 56 -3.82 -0.41 5.98
CA THR A 56 -2.90 -1.27 6.73
C THR A 56 -1.45 -1.00 6.35
N ASP A 57 -0.53 -1.30 7.26
CA ASP A 57 0.87 -1.47 6.87
C ASP A 57 1.13 -2.83 6.20
N GLN A 58 2.37 -3.05 5.74
CA GLN A 58 2.82 -4.29 5.10
C GLN A 58 2.68 -5.55 5.97
N ASN A 59 2.54 -5.39 7.29
CA ASN A 59 2.35 -6.52 8.22
C ASN A 59 0.85 -6.78 8.49
N GLY A 60 -0.05 -6.03 7.84
CA GLY A 60 -1.49 -6.12 8.07
C GLY A 60 -1.96 -5.38 9.33
N SER A 61 -1.11 -4.56 9.96
CA SER A 61 -1.58 -3.74 11.09
C SER A 61 -2.50 -2.65 10.57
N ASN A 62 -3.74 -2.63 11.05
CA ASN A 62 -4.70 -1.56 10.78
C ASN A 62 -4.14 -0.20 11.25
N LYS A 63 -4.27 0.82 10.40
CA LYS A 63 -3.86 2.22 10.62
C LYS A 63 -5.03 3.20 10.65
N GLY A 64 -6.24 2.72 10.44
CA GLY A 64 -7.46 3.51 10.39
C GLY A 64 -7.62 4.26 9.07
N GLU A 65 -8.40 5.35 9.12
CA GLU A 65 -8.79 6.15 7.95
C GLU A 65 -7.72 7.18 7.52
N ILE A 66 -6.72 7.43 8.38
CA ILE A 66 -5.62 8.35 8.11
C ILE A 66 -4.31 7.62 8.36
N TYR A 67 -3.43 7.58 7.35
CA TYR A 67 -2.11 6.95 7.48
C TYR A 67 -1.00 7.89 7.01
N ASP A 68 -0.27 8.44 7.99
CA ASP A 68 0.94 9.24 7.77
C ASP A 68 2.19 8.37 7.63
N PHE A 69 3.08 8.75 6.71
CA PHE A 69 4.35 8.07 6.48
C PHE A 69 5.43 9.02 5.98
N VAL A 70 6.68 8.53 6.02
CA VAL A 70 7.83 9.20 5.41
C VAL A 70 8.36 8.32 4.29
N LEU A 71 8.71 8.94 3.16
CA LEU A 71 9.28 8.26 2.01
C LEU A 71 10.58 8.93 1.60
N THR A 72 11.66 8.15 1.56
CA THR A 72 12.97 8.57 1.04
C THR A 72 13.49 7.48 0.12
N LYS A 73 14.51 7.77 -0.69
CA LYS A 73 15.15 6.77 -1.57
C LYS A 73 15.59 5.51 -0.81
N GLY A 74 16.06 5.63 0.44
CA GLY A 74 16.57 4.50 1.24
C GLY A 74 15.49 3.62 1.88
N ILE A 75 14.24 4.10 1.93
CA ILE A 75 13.09 3.38 2.50
C ILE A 75 11.98 3.15 1.47
N SER A 76 12.26 3.41 0.20
CA SER A 76 11.38 3.19 -0.94
C SER A 76 11.49 1.73 -1.41
N PRO A 77 10.38 1.03 -1.74
CA PRO A 77 9.00 1.52 -1.71
C PRO A 77 8.38 1.56 -0.31
N PHE A 78 7.49 2.51 -0.07
CA PHE A 78 6.50 2.41 1.00
C PHE A 78 5.35 1.51 0.53
N VAL A 79 4.89 0.57 1.36
CA VAL A 79 3.85 -0.41 1.03
C VAL A 79 2.69 -0.27 2.01
N TYR A 80 1.47 -0.19 1.48
CA TYR A 80 0.25 -0.17 2.28
C TYR A 80 -0.86 -1.02 1.64
N GLY A 81 -1.77 -1.49 2.48
CA GLY A 81 -3.00 -2.15 2.08
C GLY A 81 -4.20 -1.22 2.25
N PHE A 82 -5.24 -1.43 1.44
CA PHE A 82 -6.54 -0.78 1.57
C PHE A 82 -7.63 -1.85 1.68
N GLY A 83 -8.37 -1.82 2.78
CA GLY A 83 -9.44 -2.76 3.08
C GLY A 83 -10.75 -2.04 3.35
N PHE A 84 -11.87 -2.74 3.15
CA PHE A 84 -13.23 -2.26 3.35
C PHE A 84 -14.20 -3.46 3.44
N GLU A 85 -15.35 -3.31 4.07
CA GLU A 85 -16.23 -4.46 4.36
C GLU A 85 -17.16 -4.87 3.21
N ASN A 86 -17.49 -3.95 2.29
CA ASN A 86 -18.54 -4.16 1.29
C ASN A 86 -18.01 -4.09 -0.15
N ALA A 87 -18.46 -4.98 -1.03
CA ALA A 87 -18.01 -5.02 -2.43
C ALA A 87 -18.86 -4.15 -3.39
N ASP A 88 -19.46 -3.04 -2.93
CA ASP A 88 -20.12 -2.06 -3.81
C ASP A 88 -19.15 -1.02 -4.40
N PHE A 89 -17.88 -1.01 -3.93
CA PHE A 89 -16.77 -0.23 -4.48
C PHE A 89 -17.03 1.29 -4.50
N ASN A 90 -17.90 1.78 -3.62
CA ASN A 90 -18.14 3.19 -3.31
C ASN A 90 -17.06 3.75 -2.37
N VAL A 91 -15.80 3.46 -2.72
CA VAL A 91 -14.61 3.86 -1.97
C VAL A 91 -13.94 5.07 -2.61
N SER A 92 -13.41 5.96 -1.77
CA SER A 92 -12.49 7.00 -2.22
C SER A 92 -11.49 7.35 -1.13
N TYR A 93 -10.27 7.68 -1.55
CA TYR A 93 -9.26 8.22 -0.68
C TYR A 93 -8.32 9.17 -1.43
N VAL A 94 -7.59 9.99 -0.69
CA VAL A 94 -6.58 10.90 -1.21
C VAL A 94 -5.21 10.47 -0.69
N LEU A 95 -4.24 10.39 -1.59
CA LEU A 95 -2.82 10.28 -1.28
C LEU A 95 -2.15 11.62 -1.55
N THR A 96 -1.64 12.28 -0.51
CA THR A 96 -0.89 13.53 -0.62
C THR A 96 0.56 13.30 -0.22
N LEU A 97 1.52 13.73 -1.04
CA LEU A 97 2.93 13.79 -0.68
C LEU A 97 3.48 15.18 -0.92
N TYR A 98 4.31 15.67 0.00
CA TYR A 98 5.03 16.93 -0.17
C TYR A 98 6.51 16.76 0.20
N GLN A 99 7.37 17.36 -0.60
CA GLN A 99 8.82 17.24 -0.43
C GLN A 99 9.28 18.06 0.77
N VAL A 100 10.05 17.43 1.65
CA VAL A 100 10.68 18.06 2.80
C VAL A 100 11.79 18.98 2.28
N ALA A 101 11.64 20.30 2.48
CA ALA A 101 12.66 21.25 2.11
C ALA A 101 13.94 21.01 2.93
N GLY A 102 15.07 20.78 2.25
CA GLY A 102 16.37 20.56 2.90
C GLY A 102 16.83 21.77 3.70
N GLY A 103 16.53 21.81 5.00
CA GLY A 103 17.24 22.55 6.04
C GLY A 103 17.30 24.09 5.99
N LYS A 104 16.82 24.76 4.93
CA LYS A 104 16.85 26.23 4.87
C LYS A 104 15.67 26.80 5.65
N LYS A 105 15.93 27.15 6.92
CA LYS A 105 14.97 27.69 7.91
C LYS A 105 14.11 28.89 7.44
N HIS A 106 14.40 29.52 6.30
CA HIS A 106 13.71 30.71 5.79
C HIS A 106 13.59 30.77 4.25
N ALA A 107 13.48 29.65 3.55
CA ALA A 107 13.04 29.70 2.15
C ALA A 107 11.51 29.82 2.08
N VAL A 108 11.01 30.77 1.30
CA VAL A 108 9.58 31.02 1.07
C VAL A 108 8.84 29.69 0.84
N ARG A 109 7.92 29.35 1.76
CA ARG A 109 7.35 28.02 2.01
C ARG A 109 6.39 27.47 0.93
N PHE A 110 6.43 27.99 -0.30
CA PHE A 110 5.50 27.63 -1.39
C PHE A 110 6.17 26.98 -2.60
N SER A 111 7.47 26.63 -2.52
CA SER A 111 8.23 25.98 -3.60
C SER A 111 8.38 24.47 -3.43
N SER A 112 7.85 23.88 -2.35
CA SER A 112 7.90 22.44 -2.15
C SER A 112 7.14 21.73 -3.25
N LYS A 113 7.79 20.77 -3.91
CA LYS A 113 7.12 19.82 -4.78
C LYS A 113 6.04 19.08 -4.01
N ALA A 114 4.90 18.84 -4.65
CA ALA A 114 3.86 18.00 -4.08
C ALA A 114 3.17 17.16 -5.16
N CYS A 115 2.69 15.99 -4.75
CA CYS A 115 1.85 15.11 -5.54
C CYS A 115 0.54 14.88 -4.77
N GLN A 116 -0.58 14.98 -5.46
CA GLN A 116 -1.87 14.53 -4.94
C GLN A 116 -2.46 13.51 -5.91
N PHE A 117 -2.96 12.41 -5.36
CA PHE A 117 -3.71 11.40 -6.10
C PHE A 117 -5.08 11.27 -5.44
N ASP A 118 -6.12 11.61 -6.18
CA ASP A 118 -7.49 11.33 -5.77
C ASP A 118 -7.86 9.97 -6.36
N VAL A 119 -8.03 8.99 -5.48
CA VAL A 119 -8.23 7.58 -5.85
C VAL A 119 -9.66 7.20 -5.54
N SER A 120 -10.39 6.74 -6.56
CA SER A 120 -11.69 6.10 -6.41
C SER A 120 -11.78 4.87 -7.32
N ALA A 121 -12.93 4.18 -7.30
CA ALA A 121 -13.21 3.07 -8.18
C ALA A 121 -14.44 3.36 -9.06
N LYS A 122 -14.36 2.97 -10.34
CA LYS A 122 -15.53 2.84 -11.24
C LYS A 122 -16.17 1.47 -11.16
N GLY A 123 -15.56 0.55 -10.43
CA GLY A 123 -16.00 -0.82 -10.22
C GLY A 123 -14.85 -1.74 -9.81
N PRO A 124 -15.11 -3.05 -9.67
CA PRO A 124 -14.11 -4.04 -9.30
C PRO A 124 -12.91 -4.00 -10.26
N ALA A 125 -11.70 -3.88 -9.71
CA ALA A 125 -10.44 -3.82 -10.47
C ALA A 125 -10.40 -2.71 -11.55
N ASN A 126 -11.22 -1.66 -11.42
CA ASN A 126 -11.30 -0.55 -12.37
C ASN A 126 -11.15 0.79 -11.62
N PRO A 127 -9.91 1.20 -11.30
CA PRO A 127 -9.66 2.44 -10.59
C PRO A 127 -9.96 3.67 -11.45
N ASP A 128 -10.35 4.75 -10.80
CA ASP A 128 -10.46 6.08 -11.39
C ASP A 128 -9.59 7.05 -10.59
N ILE A 129 -8.42 7.37 -11.14
CA ILE A 129 -7.39 8.13 -10.43
C ILE A 129 -7.14 9.45 -11.16
N ARG A 130 -7.26 10.54 -10.41
CA ARG A 130 -6.78 11.86 -10.83
C ARG A 130 -5.46 12.17 -10.17
N VAL A 131 -4.56 12.81 -10.92
CA VAL A 131 -3.19 13.09 -10.48
C VAL A 131 -2.92 14.58 -10.64
N GLU A 132 -2.53 15.21 -9.54
CA GLU A 132 -2.13 16.61 -9.52
C GLU A 132 -0.66 16.72 -9.13
N SER A 133 0.10 17.45 -9.96
CA SER A 133 1.53 17.66 -9.79
C SER A 133 1.82 19.14 -9.55
N TYR A 134 2.40 19.47 -8.41
CA TYR A 134 2.66 20.86 -8.02
C TYR A 134 4.15 21.18 -8.03
N ASN A 135 4.48 22.40 -8.44
CA ASN A 135 5.84 22.96 -8.36
C ASN A 135 6.92 22.12 -9.06
N GLY A 136 6.58 21.49 -10.19
CA GLY A 136 7.51 20.65 -10.95
C GLY A 136 7.76 19.27 -10.35
N ALA A 137 6.87 18.79 -9.48
CA ALA A 137 6.81 17.37 -9.13
C ALA A 137 6.46 16.52 -10.36
N SER A 138 7.03 15.33 -10.44
CA SER A 138 6.61 14.30 -11.39
C SER A 138 5.83 13.24 -10.63
N CYS A 139 4.53 13.18 -10.88
CA CYS A 139 3.61 12.28 -10.19
C CYS A 139 2.96 11.36 -11.22
N SER A 140 3.03 10.05 -11.01
CA SER A 140 2.44 9.06 -11.92
C SER A 140 2.00 7.82 -11.16
N TYR A 141 1.13 7.04 -11.77
CA TYR A 141 0.72 5.74 -11.26
C TYR A 141 0.71 4.69 -12.37
N ALA A 142 0.70 3.42 -11.97
CA ALA A 142 0.50 2.29 -12.85
C ALA A 142 -0.45 1.30 -12.18
N ILE A 143 -1.44 0.83 -12.93
CA ILE A 143 -2.35 -0.22 -12.49
C ILE A 143 -1.58 -1.54 -12.52
N VAL A 144 -1.70 -2.31 -11.43
CA VAL A 144 -1.15 -3.65 -11.31
C VAL A 144 -2.31 -4.63 -11.17
N HIS A 145 -2.56 -5.37 -12.25
CA HIS A 145 -3.72 -6.26 -12.35
C HIS A 145 -3.74 -7.27 -11.21
N GLY A 146 -4.88 -7.34 -10.52
CA GLY A 146 -5.10 -8.25 -9.39
C GLY A 146 -4.46 -7.83 -8.06
N MET A 147 -3.84 -6.63 -7.97
CA MET A 147 -3.29 -6.10 -6.72
C MET A 147 -3.79 -4.70 -6.36
N GLY A 148 -3.82 -3.76 -7.31
CA GLY A 148 -4.13 -2.35 -7.04
C GLY A 148 -3.27 -1.44 -7.90
N GLU A 149 -2.88 -0.28 -7.38
CA GLU A 149 -2.06 0.70 -8.11
C GLU A 149 -0.75 1.00 -7.38
N ASN A 150 0.31 1.17 -8.17
CA ASN A 150 1.59 1.65 -7.70
C ASN A 150 1.76 3.12 -8.09
N PHE A 151 2.32 3.91 -7.18
CA PHE A 151 2.56 5.33 -7.34
C PHE A 151 4.06 5.60 -7.44
N LYS A 152 4.42 6.58 -8.28
CA LYS A 152 5.79 7.06 -8.45
C LYS A 152 5.83 8.59 -8.36
N ILE A 153 6.74 9.11 -7.52
CA ILE A 153 6.88 10.54 -7.22
C ILE A 153 8.34 11.00 -7.24
N ASP A 154 8.64 12.12 -7.91
CA ASP A 154 9.99 12.71 -8.05
C ASP A 154 10.03 14.26 -8.16
#